data_AF-A0A3Q1FZ63-F1
#
_entry.id   AF-A0A3Q1FZ63-F1
#
_cell.length_a   1.000
_cell.length_b   1.000
_cell.length_c   1.000
_cell.angle_alpha   90.00
_cell.angle_beta   90.00
_cell.angle_gamma   90.00
#
_symmetry.space_group_name_H-M   'P 1'
#
loop_
_entity.id
_entity.type
_entity.pdbx_description
1 polymer ?
#
loop_
_entity_poly.entity_id
_entity_poly.type
_entity_poly.pdbx_seq_one_letter_code
_entity_poly.pdbx_strand_id
1 'polypeptide(L)'
;MANPLRSEVVRLYKNLLYLGREYPKGADYFRDRLRAAFTKNKSVQDPEQIKALIARGEFVARELEALYYLRKYRAMKKRYYED
;
A
#
# COMPACT_ATOMS: atom_id res chain seq x y z
N MET A 1 -27.28 -3.22 -8.67
CA MET A 1 -26.74 -3.86 -7.45
C MET A 1 -25.39 -3.25 -7.14
N ALA A 2 -25.13 -2.83 -5.91
CA ALA A 2 -23.82 -2.29 -5.52
C ALA A 2 -22.78 -3.42 -5.57
N ASN A 3 -21.64 -3.21 -6.24
CA ASN A 3 -20.57 -4.21 -6.30
C ASN A 3 -20.05 -4.45 -4.87
N PRO A 4 -20.23 -5.65 -4.28
CA PRO A 4 -19.89 -5.93 -2.89
C PRO A 4 -18.40 -5.70 -2.59
N LEU A 5 -17.53 -5.82 -3.59
CA LEU A 5 -16.09 -5.65 -3.46
C LEU A 5 -15.65 -4.17 -3.53
N ARG A 6 -16.55 -3.24 -3.91
CA ARG A 6 -16.20 -1.82 -4.05
C ARG A 6 -15.75 -1.21 -2.74
N SER A 7 -16.39 -1.58 -1.62
CA SER A 7 -16.03 -1.10 -0.28
C SER A 7 -14.62 -1.54 0.11
N GLU A 8 -14.26 -2.79 -0.19
CA GLU A 8 -12.95 -3.37 0.08
C GLU A 8 -11.85 -2.68 -0.74
N VAL A 9 -12.08 -2.45 -2.03
CA VAL A 9 -11.14 -1.72 -2.90
C VAL A 9 -10.90 -0.30 -2.37
N VAL A 10 -11.95 0.40 -1.95
CA VAL A 10 -11.83 1.76 -1.40
C VAL A 10 -11.07 1.75 -0.07
N ARG A 11 -11.33 0.78 0.80
CA ARG A 11 -10.61 0.60 2.07
C ARG A 11 -9.12 0.37 1.80
N LEU A 12 -8.80 -0.54 0.90
CA LEU A 12 -7.42 -0.83 0.50
C LEU A 12 -6.70 0.42 -0.04
N TYR A 13 -7.36 1.19 -0.91
CA TYR A 13 -6.78 2.43 -1.44
C TYR A 13 -6.45 3.43 -0.33
N LYS A 14 -7.35 3.64 0.62
CA LYS A 14 -7.13 4.56 1.76
C LYS A 14 -5.99 4.06 2.66
N ASN A 15 -5.93 2.77 2.93
CA ASN A 15 -4.88 2.17 3.76
C ASN A 15 -3.51 2.33 3.11
N LEU A 16 -3.38 2.01 1.82
CA LEU A 16 -2.12 2.18 1.08
C LEU A 16 -1.72 3.66 1.00
N LEU A 17 -2.67 4.56 0.80
CA LEU A 17 -2.40 6.00 0.78
C LEU A 17 -1.88 6.51 2.14
N TYR A 18 -2.37 5.96 3.24
CA TYR A 18 -1.88 6.27 4.58
C TYR A 18 -0.46 5.75 4.81
N LEU A 19 -0.22 4.47 4.52
CA LEU A 19 1.10 3.84 4.65
C LEU A 19 2.17 4.49 3.76
N GLY A 20 1.76 4.96 2.58
CA GLY A 20 2.65 5.62 1.62
C GLY A 20 3.08 7.04 1.98
N ARG A 21 2.55 7.66 3.05
CA ARG A 21 2.91 9.03 3.44
C ARG A 21 4.37 9.19 3.81
N GLU A 22 4.94 8.17 4.43
CA GLU A 22 6.34 8.15 4.85
C GLU A 22 7.26 7.45 3.85
N TYR A 23 6.78 7.26 2.62
CA TYR A 23 7.58 6.59 1.60
C TYR A 23 8.88 7.38 1.33
N PRO A 24 10.05 6.73 1.20
CA PRO A 24 11.34 7.43 1.11
C PRO A 24 11.47 8.46 -0.02
N LYS A 25 10.71 8.29 -1.12
CA LYS A 25 10.69 9.22 -2.26
C LYS A 25 9.64 10.33 -2.13
N GLY A 26 8.95 10.42 -0.99
CA GLY A 26 7.89 11.37 -0.72
C GLY A 26 6.48 10.81 -0.98
N ALA A 27 5.50 11.44 -0.32
CA ALA A 27 4.09 11.05 -0.37
C ALA A 27 3.47 11.23 -1.76
N ASP A 28 3.82 12.30 -2.48
CA ASP A 28 3.27 12.58 -3.81
C ASP A 28 3.73 11.54 -4.84
N TYR A 29 5.02 11.18 -4.80
CA TYR A 29 5.57 10.11 -5.64
C TYR A 29 4.81 8.79 -5.44
N PHE A 30 4.54 8.42 -4.19
CA PHE A 30 3.79 7.20 -3.88
C PHE A 30 2.33 7.32 -4.34
N ARG A 31 1.68 8.46 -4.07
CA ARG A 31 0.29 8.72 -4.41
C ARG A 31 0.04 8.60 -5.92
N ASP A 32 0.92 9.16 -6.74
CA ASP A 32 0.79 9.10 -8.20
C ASP A 32 0.88 7.66 -8.72
N ARG A 33 1.81 6.88 -8.17
CA ARG A 33 1.98 5.45 -8.51
C ARG A 33 0.80 4.61 -8.05
N LEU A 34 0.29 4.87 -6.85
CA LEU A 34 -0.92 4.22 -6.32
C LEU A 34 -2.10 4.51 -7.23
N ARG A 35 -2.34 5.79 -7.57
CA ARG A 35 -3.42 6.19 -8.46
C ARG A 35 -3.31 5.55 -9.84
N ALA A 36 -2.10 5.51 -10.41
CA ALA A 36 -1.86 4.88 -11.71
C ALA A 36 -2.18 3.37 -11.66
N ALA A 37 -1.79 2.66 -10.60
CA ALA A 37 -2.07 1.23 -10.43
C ALA A 37 -3.57 0.92 -10.34
N PHE A 38 -4.33 1.71 -9.57
CA PHE A 38 -5.79 1.55 -9.47
C PHE A 38 -6.49 1.94 -10.77
N THR A 39 -6.02 3.00 -11.44
CA THR A 39 -6.58 3.46 -12.73
C THR A 39 -6.37 2.42 -13.84
N LYS A 40 -5.21 1.74 -13.86
CA LYS A 40 -4.91 0.67 -14.82
C LYS A 40 -5.91 -0.49 -14.74
N ASN A 41 -6.43 -0.79 -13.55
CA ASN A 41 -7.36 -1.90 -13.31
C ASN A 41 -8.84 -1.46 -13.22
N LYS A 42 -9.17 -0.21 -13.58
CA LYS A 42 -10.52 0.36 -13.41
C LYS A 42 -11.63 -0.37 -14.17
N SER A 43 -11.26 -1.05 -15.26
CA SER A 43 -12.20 -1.75 -16.15
C SER A 43 -12.36 -3.24 -15.82
N VAL A 44 -11.66 -3.74 -14.80
CA VAL A 44 -11.79 -5.13 -14.36
C VAL A 44 -13.16 -5.30 -13.68
N GLN A 45 -14.00 -6.18 -14.22
CA GLN A 45 -15.34 -6.46 -13.71
C GLN A 45 -15.49 -7.86 -13.11
N ASP A 46 -14.56 -8.76 -13.43
CA ASP A 46 -14.56 -10.13 -12.92
C ASP A 46 -14.27 -10.15 -11.40
N PRO A 47 -15.20 -10.67 -10.57
CA PRO A 47 -15.05 -10.71 -9.12
C PRO A 47 -13.80 -11.44 -8.64
N GLU A 48 -13.41 -12.54 -9.30
CA GLU A 48 -12.24 -13.33 -8.88
C GLU A 48 -10.94 -12.58 -9.17
N GLN A 49 -10.84 -11.91 -10.32
CA GLN A 49 -9.73 -11.00 -10.60
C GLN A 49 -9.66 -9.83 -9.62
N ILE A 50 -10.80 -9.26 -9.23
CA ILE A 50 -10.83 -8.17 -8.24
C ILE A 50 -10.29 -8.67 -6.88
N LYS A 51 -10.72 -9.84 -6.42
CA LYS A 51 -10.19 -10.45 -5.18
C LYS A 51 -8.69 -10.69 -5.25
N ALA A 52 -8.18 -11.22 -6.36
CA ALA A 52 -6.75 -11.42 -6.56
C ALA A 52 -5.96 -10.10 -6.51
N LEU A 53 -6.49 -9.03 -7.11
CA LEU A 53 -5.88 -7.70 -7.06
C LEU A 53 -5.92 -7.10 -5.65
N ILE A 54 -7.00 -7.31 -4.89
CA ILE A 54 -7.10 -6.89 -3.49
C ILE A 54 -6.04 -7.60 -2.66
N ALA A 55 -5.95 -8.93 -2.76
CA ALA A 55 -4.95 -9.73 -2.04
C ALA A 55 -3.51 -9.29 -2.37
N ARG A 56 -3.24 -8.95 -3.64
CA ARG A 56 -1.95 -8.36 -4.04
C ARG A 56 -1.70 -7.02 -3.37
N GLY A 57 -2.70 -6.15 -3.28
CA GLY A 57 -2.57 -4.87 -2.59
C GLY A 57 -2.34 -5.02 -1.09
N GLU A 58 -2.99 -5.98 -0.44
CA GLU A 58 -2.76 -6.32 0.98
C GLU A 58 -1.36 -6.87 1.23
N PHE A 59 -0.82 -7.66 0.29
CA PHE A 59 0.58 -8.06 0.34
C PHE A 59 1.52 -6.84 0.28
N VAL A 60 1.28 -5.89 -0.63
CA VAL A 60 2.07 -4.64 -0.71
C VAL A 60 1.95 -3.81 0.57
N ALA A 61 0.79 -3.76 1.21
CA ALA A 61 0.62 -3.05 2.49
C ALA A 61 1.54 -3.64 3.58
N ARG A 62 1.60 -4.97 3.70
CA ARG A 62 2.48 -5.66 4.65
C ARG A 62 3.96 -5.39 4.39
N GLU A 63 4.36 -5.34 3.12
CA GLU A 63 5.74 -4.98 2.74
C GLU A 63 6.08 -3.54 3.15
N LEU A 64 5.15 -2.59 2.98
CA LEU A 64 5.35 -1.21 3.42
C LEU A 64 5.48 -1.09 4.94
N GLU A 65 4.67 -1.84 5.69
CA GLU A 65 4.79 -1.93 7.15
C GLU A 65 6.13 -2.52 7.58
N ALA A 66 6.58 -3.60 6.93
CA ALA A 66 7.89 -4.20 7.19
C ALA A 66 9.04 -3.22 6.95
N LEU A 67 8.97 -2.42 5.87
CA LEU A 67 9.96 -1.37 5.59
C LEU A 67 9.96 -0.29 6.69
N TYR A 68 8.78 0.09 7.20
CA TYR A 68 8.66 1.02 8.32
C TYR A 68 9.33 0.46 9.58
N TYR A 69 9.06 -0.80 9.94
CA TYR A 69 9.71 -1.46 11.08
C TYR A 69 11.22 -1.54 10.91
N LEU A 70 11.71 -1.89 9.71
CA LEU A 70 13.12 -1.97 9.41
C LEU A 70 13.82 -0.61 9.58
N ARG A 71 13.19 0.47 9.11
CA ARG A 71 13.70 1.84 9.28
C ARG A 71 13.81 2.20 10.76
N LYS A 72 12.78 1.90 11.56
CA LYS A 72 12.79 2.15 13.01
C LYS A 72 13.89 1.35 13.71
N TYR A 73 14.05 0.08 13.35
CA TYR A 73 15.11 -0.78 13.87
C TYR A 73 16.50 -0.23 13.55
N ARG A 74 16.76 0.16 12.29
CA ARG A 74 18.05 0.77 11.87
C ARG A 74 18.36 2.04 12.65
N ALA A 75 17.37 2.92 12.86
CA ALA A 75 17.53 4.14 13.64
C ALA A 75 17.85 3.86 15.12
N MET A 76 17.17 2.87 15.73
CA MET A 76 17.50 2.43 17.09
C MET A 76 18.89 1.83 17.18
N LYS A 77 19.24 0.91 16.26
CA LYS A 77 20.55 0.26 16.25
C LYS A 77 21.68 1.29 16.22
N LYS A 78 21.59 2.28 15.32
CA LYS A 78 22.55 3.37 15.21
C LYS A 78 22.70 4.19 16.50
N ARG A 79 21.61 4.44 17.23
CA ARG A 79 21.64 5.26 18.46
C ARG A 79 22.27 4.55 19.66
N TYR A 80 22.17 3.22 19.72
CA TYR A 80 22.53 2.47 20.93
C TYR A 80 23.74 1.53 20.75
N TYR A 81 24.19 1.28 19.51
CA TYR A 81 25.21 0.26 19.23
C TYR A 81 26.31 0.69 18.24
N GLU A 82 26.22 1.88 17.64
CA GLU A 82 27.31 2.44 16.83
C GLU A 82 28.01 3.52 17.67
N ASP A 83 29.06 3.13 18.39
CA ASP A 83 30.12 4.02 18.91
C ASP A 83 31.14 4.31 17.77
#